data_AF-A0A1Y1KIZ5-F1
#
_entry.id   AF-A0A1Y1KIZ5-F1
#
_cell.length_a   1.000
_cell.length_b   1.000
_cell.length_c   1.000
_cell.angle_alpha   90.00
_cell.angle_beta   90.00
_cell.angle_gamma   90.00
#
_symmetry.space_group_name_H-M   'P 1'
#
loop_
_entity.id
_entity.type
_entity.pdbx_description
1 polymer ?
#
loop_
_entity_poly.entity_id
_entity_poly.type
_entity_poly.pdbx_seq_one_letter_code
_entity_poly.pdbx_strand_id
1 'polypeptide(L)'
;MYTHTQNHTNNLKTLLQQVRLIPCLAIAYMGHIIHNELQTTQKRLLSSNQTLVQLGTELHAVTSAAKPVYTWLVRDCIRKCLEVSADNAYLTVSGLEDILLTSDPSYTYEGDNNVLIQQTTKWLLKLWPAAVQGKTIQFALQSANFLSNADQILKQKFAINCLVNFIDIQNIIEYYRWLTCYLLKLTYDRQESLREQETSIFVVNSSSQVYFSKSLATVYFLHYVLQTANEVISAVTDYASKEVLLKLLSLFGVWNLQKYAQYFYQGNYTSGPNFAHYLEDGILTLCRSLTD
;
A
#
# COMPACT_ATOMS: atom_id res chain seq x y z
N MET A 1 25.54 50.23 -2.28
CA MET A 1 25.59 48.90 -2.92
C MET A 1 25.73 47.86 -1.82
N TYR A 2 24.60 47.36 -1.32
CA TYR A 2 24.60 46.20 -0.43
C TYR A 2 24.49 44.95 -1.31
N THR A 3 25.58 44.21 -1.41
CA THR A 3 25.60 42.88 -2.02
C THR A 3 24.90 41.91 -1.08
N HIS A 4 23.62 41.61 -1.36
CA HIS A 4 22.94 40.45 -0.80
C HIS A 4 23.57 39.19 -1.40
N THR A 5 24.55 38.62 -0.71
CA THR A 5 24.90 37.22 -0.87
C THR A 5 23.78 36.38 -0.27
N GLN A 6 22.83 35.97 -1.10
CA GLN A 6 21.91 34.89 -0.76
C GLN A 6 22.75 33.63 -0.55
N ASN A 7 22.95 33.25 0.72
CA ASN A 7 23.38 31.90 1.05
C ASN A 7 22.33 30.93 0.50
N HIS A 8 22.65 30.23 -0.58
CA HIS A 8 21.84 29.14 -1.11
C HIS A 8 21.78 28.03 -0.04
N THR A 9 20.75 28.09 0.79
CA THR A 9 20.42 27.03 1.74
C THR A 9 20.11 25.76 0.97
N ASN A 10 20.78 24.67 1.33
CA ASN A 10 20.44 23.33 0.87
C ASN A 10 18.99 23.03 1.31
N ASN A 11 18.04 23.00 0.37
CA ASN A 11 16.59 23.09 0.61
C ASN A 11 15.92 21.74 0.97
N LEU A 12 16.65 20.68 1.30
CA LEU A 12 16.07 19.49 1.94
C LEU A 12 15.89 19.66 3.47
N LYS A 13 16.17 20.86 4.00
CA LYS A 13 16.28 21.12 5.45
C LYS A 13 14.96 21.20 6.20
N THR A 14 13.83 21.56 5.57
CA THR A 14 12.58 21.67 6.33
C THR A 14 11.90 20.32 6.46
N LEU A 15 11.38 20.03 7.67
CA LEU A 15 10.60 18.83 7.93
C LEU A 15 9.39 18.71 7.00
N LEU A 16 8.80 19.84 6.61
CA LEU A 16 7.71 19.89 5.64
C LEU A 16 8.13 19.33 4.27
N GLN A 17 9.31 19.71 3.77
CA GLN A 17 9.83 19.18 2.51
C GLN A 17 10.18 17.70 2.63
N GLN A 18 10.76 17.28 3.76
CA GLN A 18 11.07 15.87 4.02
C GLN A 18 9.80 15.00 3.98
N VAL A 19 8.72 15.41 4.65
CA VAL A 19 7.43 14.69 4.65
C VAL A 19 6.77 14.63 3.27
N ARG A 20 7.08 15.59 2.37
CA ARG A 20 6.57 15.57 0.99
C ARG A 20 7.39 14.65 0.08
N LEU A 21 8.70 14.57 0.25
CA LEU A 21 9.61 13.89 -0.69
C LEU A 21 10.10 12.51 -0.22
N ILE A 22 10.46 12.34 1.05
CA ILE A 22 11.03 11.07 1.55
C ILE A 22 10.04 9.89 1.42
N PRO A 23 8.72 10.06 1.63
CA PRO A 23 7.76 8.98 1.33
C PRO A 23 7.74 8.58 -0.16
N CYS A 24 8.03 9.52 -1.07
CA CYS A 24 8.14 9.21 -2.50
C CYS A 24 9.34 8.30 -2.78
N LEU A 25 10.46 8.51 -2.06
CA LEU A 25 11.62 7.63 -2.11
C LEU A 25 11.27 6.22 -1.61
N ALA A 26 10.57 6.12 -0.48
CA ALA A 26 10.09 4.85 0.05
C ALA A 26 9.22 4.09 -0.97
N ILE A 27 8.29 4.79 -1.64
CA ILE A 27 7.46 4.21 -2.71
C ILE A 27 8.31 3.70 -3.89
N ALA A 28 9.34 4.44 -4.31
CA ALA A 28 10.20 4.02 -5.41
C ALA A 28 10.97 2.73 -5.07
N TYR A 29 11.56 2.65 -3.87
CA TYR A 29 12.30 1.47 -3.42
C TYR A 29 11.38 0.25 -3.25
N MET A 30 10.22 0.42 -2.60
CA MET A 30 9.26 -0.68 -2.43
C MET A 30 8.69 -1.13 -3.79
N GLY A 31 8.42 -0.18 -4.68
CA GLY A 31 8.05 -0.44 -6.06
C GLY A 31 9.06 -1.29 -6.80
N HIS A 32 10.35 -0.96 -6.69
CA HIS A 32 11.43 -1.71 -7.34
C HIS A 32 11.54 -3.14 -6.80
N ILE A 33 11.53 -3.31 -5.47
CA ILE A 33 11.59 -4.63 -4.82
C ILE A 33 10.44 -5.51 -5.30
N ILE A 34 9.21 -5.00 -5.22
CA ILE A 34 8.00 -5.76 -5.55
C ILE A 34 7.91 -6.04 -7.04
N HIS A 35 8.35 -5.11 -7.90
CA HIS A 35 8.42 -5.35 -9.34
C HIS A 35 9.33 -6.54 -9.66
N ASN A 36 10.53 -6.59 -9.07
CA ASN A 36 11.48 -7.69 -9.29
C ASN A 36 10.93 -9.04 -8.81
N GLU A 37 10.25 -9.07 -7.65
CA GLU A 37 9.64 -10.29 -7.11
C GLU A 37 8.49 -10.80 -7.99
N LEU A 38 7.60 -9.91 -8.44
CA LEU A 38 6.49 -10.27 -9.33
C LEU A 38 7.01 -10.72 -10.70
N GLN A 39 8.04 -10.05 -11.24
CA GLN A 39 8.65 -10.43 -12.51
C GLN A 39 9.33 -11.81 -12.42
N THR A 40 10.04 -12.09 -11.34
CA THR A 40 10.68 -13.39 -11.08
C THR A 40 9.63 -14.49 -10.95
N THR A 41 8.55 -14.22 -10.21
CA THR A 41 7.42 -15.14 -10.06
C THR A 41 6.74 -15.43 -11.40
N GLN A 42 6.53 -14.42 -12.23
CA GLN A 42 5.95 -14.56 -13.56
C GLN A 42 6.84 -15.41 -14.48
N LYS A 43 8.15 -15.16 -14.50
CA LYS A 43 9.12 -15.97 -15.27
C LYS A 43 9.07 -17.44 -14.86
N ARG A 44 9.03 -17.72 -13.55
CA ARG A 44 8.90 -19.09 -13.00
C ARG A 44 7.59 -19.76 -13.43
N LEU A 45 6.49 -19.02 -13.43
CA LEU A 45 5.19 -19.53 -13.88
C LEU A 45 5.23 -19.91 -15.37
N LEU A 46 5.84 -19.06 -16.21
CA LEU A 46 5.96 -19.29 -17.65
C LEU A 46 6.92 -20.43 -18.00
N SER A 47 7.93 -20.69 -17.16
CA SER A 47 8.88 -21.79 -17.35
C SER A 47 8.41 -23.13 -16.75
N SER A 48 7.27 -23.16 -16.05
CA SER A 48 6.74 -24.37 -15.43
C SER A 48 5.97 -25.21 -16.45
N ASN A 49 6.34 -26.48 -16.59
CA ASN A 49 5.61 -27.46 -17.42
C ASN A 49 4.31 -27.95 -16.76
N GLN A 50 4.11 -27.67 -15.48
CA GLN A 50 2.90 -28.00 -14.75
C GLN A 50 1.97 -26.78 -14.68
N THR A 51 0.67 -27.01 -14.87
CA THR A 51 -0.36 -25.99 -14.73
C THR A 51 -0.48 -25.57 -13.25
N LEU A 52 0.27 -24.55 -12.85
CA LEU A 52 0.16 -23.95 -11.52
C LEU A 52 -1.05 -22.99 -11.46
N VAL A 53 -2.25 -23.49 -11.75
CA VAL A 53 -3.49 -22.68 -11.87
C VAL A 53 -3.71 -21.79 -10.65
N GLN A 54 -3.46 -22.33 -9.45
CA GLN A 54 -3.63 -21.59 -8.20
C GLN A 54 -2.61 -20.45 -8.08
N LEU A 55 -1.34 -20.69 -8.42
CA LEU A 55 -0.32 -19.63 -8.45
C LEU A 55 -0.65 -18.57 -9.50
N GLY A 56 -1.11 -18.97 -10.69
CA GLY A 56 -1.52 -18.03 -11.74
C GLY A 56 -2.70 -17.16 -11.32
N THR A 57 -3.67 -17.75 -10.60
CA THR A 57 -4.83 -17.02 -10.07
C THR A 57 -4.42 -16.05 -8.98
N GLU A 58 -3.56 -16.47 -8.05
CA GLU A 58 -3.02 -15.61 -7.00
C GLU A 58 -2.18 -14.46 -7.58
N LEU A 59 -1.25 -14.78 -8.49
CA LEU A 59 -0.40 -13.80 -9.16
C LEU A 59 -1.25 -12.78 -9.90
N HIS A 60 -2.29 -13.23 -10.63
CA HIS A 60 -3.22 -12.33 -11.31
C HIS A 60 -3.95 -11.40 -10.33
N ALA A 61 -4.45 -11.93 -9.20
CA ALA A 61 -5.10 -11.09 -8.20
C ALA A 61 -4.15 -10.04 -7.60
N VAL A 62 -2.89 -10.39 -7.34
CA VAL A 62 -1.88 -9.46 -6.85
C VAL A 62 -1.53 -8.41 -7.91
N THR A 63 -1.23 -8.81 -9.15
CA THR A 63 -0.81 -7.88 -10.22
C THR A 63 -1.94 -6.95 -10.67
N SER A 64 -3.20 -7.41 -10.64
CA SER A 64 -4.37 -6.56 -10.91
C SER A 64 -4.59 -5.47 -9.85
N ALA A 65 -4.08 -5.61 -8.62
CA ALA A 65 -4.03 -4.48 -7.68
C ALA A 65 -2.70 -3.71 -7.77
N ALA A 66 -1.60 -4.40 -8.07
CA ALA A 66 -0.27 -3.81 -8.13
C ALA A 66 -0.21 -2.64 -9.11
N LYS A 67 -0.68 -2.85 -10.34
CA LYS A 67 -0.62 -1.84 -11.39
C LYS A 67 -1.41 -0.57 -11.01
N PRO A 68 -2.72 -0.64 -10.67
CA PRO A 68 -3.46 0.55 -10.26
C PRO A 68 -2.86 1.27 -9.06
N VAL A 69 -2.45 0.53 -8.03
CA VAL A 69 -1.94 1.13 -6.80
C VAL A 69 -0.60 1.83 -7.05
N TYR A 70 0.36 1.18 -7.70
CA TYR A 70 1.64 1.82 -8.00
C TYR A 70 1.51 2.98 -8.95
N THR A 71 0.69 2.86 -10.00
CA THR A 71 0.47 3.98 -10.93
C THR A 71 -0.09 5.19 -10.18
N TRP A 72 -1.11 5.03 -9.31
CA TRP A 72 -1.62 6.14 -8.50
C TRP A 72 -0.58 6.71 -7.53
N LEU A 73 0.18 5.86 -6.84
CA LEU A 73 1.23 6.30 -5.92
C LEU A 73 2.31 7.10 -6.64
N VAL A 74 2.84 6.59 -7.76
CA VAL A 74 3.88 7.24 -8.55
C VAL A 74 3.38 8.57 -9.11
N ARG A 75 2.15 8.62 -9.64
CA ARG A 75 1.53 9.87 -10.09
C ARG A 75 1.52 10.93 -9.00
N ASP A 76 1.03 10.56 -7.82
CA ASP A 76 0.89 11.47 -6.69
C ASP A 76 2.28 11.91 -6.18
N CYS A 77 3.30 11.05 -6.28
CA CYS A 77 4.68 11.38 -5.98
C CYS A 77 5.28 12.38 -6.98
N ILE A 78 5.11 12.14 -8.28
CA ILE A 78 5.61 13.05 -9.33
C ILE A 78 5.00 14.45 -9.15
N ARG A 79 3.69 14.53 -8.89
CA ARG A 79 3.02 15.81 -8.60
C ARG A 79 3.59 16.51 -7.38
N LYS A 80 3.84 15.79 -6.28
CA LYS A 80 4.49 16.36 -5.08
C LYS A 80 5.89 16.86 -5.38
N CYS A 81 6.67 16.12 -6.17
CA CYS A 81 7.98 16.55 -6.62
C CYS A 81 7.89 17.83 -7.47
N LEU A 82 6.92 17.92 -8.39
CA LEU A 82 6.67 19.12 -9.20
C LEU A 82 6.28 20.32 -8.33
N GLU A 83 5.37 20.16 -7.39
CA GLU A 83 4.95 21.26 -6.49
C GLU A 83 6.12 21.77 -5.63
N VAL A 84 6.94 20.87 -5.08
CA VAL A 84 8.14 21.28 -4.32
C VAL A 84 9.20 21.90 -5.24
N SER A 85 9.24 21.48 -6.51
CA SER A 85 10.15 22.02 -7.53
C SER A 85 9.70 23.37 -8.07
N ALA A 86 8.40 23.64 -8.16
CA ALA A 86 7.85 24.91 -8.66
C ALA A 86 8.20 26.09 -7.73
N ASP A 87 8.30 25.84 -6.43
CA ASP A 87 8.80 26.81 -5.45
C ASP A 87 10.32 27.09 -5.62
N ASN A 88 11.02 26.32 -6.46
CA ASN A 88 12.45 26.43 -6.74
C ASN A 88 12.68 26.67 -8.24
N ALA A 89 12.85 27.93 -8.67
CA ALA A 89 13.09 28.35 -10.06
C ALA A 89 14.28 27.68 -10.81
N TYR A 90 15.02 26.78 -10.15
CA TYR A 90 16.12 25.98 -10.69
C TYR A 90 15.70 24.57 -11.18
N LEU A 91 14.55 24.04 -10.73
CA LEU A 91 14.06 22.69 -11.08
C LEU A 91 13.02 22.68 -12.21
N THR A 92 12.77 23.83 -12.83
CA THR A 92 11.90 24.06 -13.98
C THR A 92 12.34 23.31 -15.26
N VAL A 93 13.48 22.61 -15.22
CA VAL A 93 14.01 21.75 -16.31
C VAL A 93 14.25 20.30 -15.82
N SER A 94 13.42 19.82 -14.89
CA SER A 94 13.64 18.52 -14.22
C SER A 94 13.22 17.29 -15.04
N GLY A 95 12.53 17.45 -16.18
CA GLY A 95 11.97 16.34 -16.96
C GLY A 95 10.84 15.58 -16.24
N LEU A 96 10.42 16.01 -15.05
CA LEU A 96 9.36 15.38 -14.27
C LEU A 96 7.99 15.48 -14.97
N GLU A 97 7.76 16.57 -15.70
CA GLU A 97 6.55 16.73 -16.52
C GLU A 97 6.53 15.72 -17.67
N ASP A 98 7.66 15.48 -18.33
CA ASP A 98 7.78 14.45 -19.37
C ASP A 98 7.58 13.04 -18.80
N ILE A 99 8.11 12.76 -17.60
CA ILE A 99 7.86 11.49 -16.89
C ILE A 99 6.36 11.35 -16.56
N LEU A 100 5.70 12.43 -16.13
CA LEU A 100 4.25 12.39 -15.87
C LEU A 100 3.48 12.08 -17.15
N LEU A 101 3.74 12.83 -18.23
CA LEU A 101 3.08 12.67 -19.54
C LEU A 101 3.32 11.29 -20.17
N THR A 102 4.53 10.73 -20.02
CA THR A 102 4.85 9.37 -20.50
C THR A 102 4.27 8.28 -19.61
N SER A 103 4.03 8.57 -18.32
CA SER A 103 3.34 7.67 -17.41
C SER A 103 1.81 7.72 -17.54
N ASP A 104 1.23 8.79 -18.08
CA ASP A 104 -0.23 8.97 -18.25
C ASP A 104 -0.93 7.82 -18.99
N PRO A 105 -0.36 7.26 -20.09
CA PRO A 105 -0.87 6.06 -20.72
C PRO A 105 -0.98 4.86 -19.76
N SER A 106 -0.06 4.69 -18.81
CA SER A 106 -0.08 3.52 -17.91
C SER A 106 -1.35 3.43 -17.04
N TYR A 107 -2.11 4.51 -16.91
CA TYR A 107 -3.41 4.53 -16.23
C TYR A 107 -4.53 3.83 -17.00
N THR A 108 -4.39 3.63 -18.32
CA THR A 108 -5.42 3.05 -19.22
C THR A 108 -4.94 1.86 -20.04
N TYR A 109 -3.67 1.83 -20.46
CA TYR A 109 -3.09 0.70 -21.21
C TYR A 109 -2.92 -0.52 -20.29
N GLU A 110 -3.07 -1.75 -20.80
CA GLU A 110 -3.05 -3.02 -20.04
C GLU A 110 -4.20 -3.21 -19.04
N GLY A 111 -5.35 -2.59 -19.30
CA GLY A 111 -6.58 -2.70 -18.51
C GLY A 111 -6.84 -1.46 -17.65
N ASP A 112 -8.07 -0.95 -17.70
CA ASP A 112 -8.51 0.19 -16.90
C ASP A 112 -8.27 -0.07 -15.42
N ASN A 113 -7.67 0.91 -14.73
CA ASN A 113 -7.28 0.76 -13.32
C ASN A 113 -8.48 0.43 -12.40
N ASN A 114 -9.68 0.94 -12.71
CA ASN A 114 -10.87 0.61 -11.93
C ASN A 114 -11.35 -0.81 -12.21
N VAL A 115 -11.19 -1.32 -13.44
CA VAL A 115 -11.51 -2.71 -13.79
C VAL A 115 -10.53 -3.68 -13.12
N LEU A 116 -9.24 -3.38 -13.10
CA LEU A 116 -8.23 -4.26 -12.50
C LEU A 116 -8.41 -4.39 -10.97
N ILE A 117 -8.66 -3.29 -10.27
CA ILE A 117 -9.01 -3.30 -8.83
C ILE A 117 -10.22 -4.20 -8.53
N GLN A 118 -11.19 -4.27 -9.44
CA GLN A 118 -12.34 -5.16 -9.28
C GLN A 118 -11.96 -6.64 -9.36
N GLN A 119 -10.95 -7.01 -10.16
CA GLN A 119 -10.51 -8.40 -10.27
C GLN A 119 -9.95 -8.89 -8.93
N THR A 120 -9.08 -8.10 -8.30
CA THR A 120 -8.54 -8.40 -6.97
C THR A 120 -9.65 -8.45 -5.92
N THR A 121 -10.55 -7.46 -5.92
CA THR A 121 -11.67 -7.42 -4.97
C THR A 121 -12.57 -8.65 -5.08
N LYS A 122 -12.95 -9.02 -6.31
CA LYS A 122 -13.77 -10.23 -6.57
C LYS A 122 -13.07 -11.49 -6.10
N TRP A 123 -11.75 -11.58 -6.27
CA TRP A 123 -10.98 -12.71 -5.77
C TRP A 123 -11.01 -12.78 -4.24
N LEU A 124 -10.76 -11.67 -3.54
CA LEU A 124 -10.82 -11.60 -2.07
C LEU A 124 -12.21 -11.97 -1.53
N LEU A 125 -13.28 -11.45 -2.14
CA LEU A 125 -14.66 -11.73 -1.74
C LEU A 125 -15.03 -13.20 -1.86
N LYS A 126 -14.45 -13.94 -2.83
CA LYS A 126 -14.63 -15.39 -2.94
C LYS A 126 -13.97 -16.15 -1.79
N LEU A 127 -12.90 -15.61 -1.20
CA LEU A 127 -12.20 -16.22 -0.06
C LEU A 127 -12.92 -15.96 1.26
N TRP A 128 -13.69 -14.88 1.36
CA TRP A 128 -14.29 -14.42 2.61
C TRP A 128 -15.16 -15.47 3.33
N PRO A 129 -16.08 -16.21 2.67
CA PRO A 129 -16.88 -17.23 3.34
C PRO A 129 -16.04 -18.34 3.98
N ALA A 130 -14.91 -18.72 3.36
CA ALA A 130 -13.99 -19.70 3.90
C ALA A 130 -13.20 -19.13 5.08
N ALA A 131 -12.75 -17.87 4.98
CA ALA A 131 -12.02 -17.16 6.02
C ALA A 131 -12.81 -17.05 7.33
N VAL A 132 -14.08 -16.65 7.27
CA VAL A 132 -14.94 -16.52 8.47
C VAL A 132 -15.33 -17.86 9.09
N GLN A 133 -15.24 -18.96 8.34
CA GLN A 133 -15.41 -20.32 8.85
C GLN A 133 -14.11 -20.90 9.43
N GLY A 134 -13.01 -20.12 9.45
CA GLY A 134 -11.70 -20.58 9.93
C GLY A 134 -11.07 -21.67 9.06
N LYS A 135 -11.47 -21.77 7.78
CA LYS A 135 -10.86 -22.72 6.85
C LYS A 135 -9.46 -22.26 6.50
N THR A 136 -8.55 -23.21 6.34
CA THR A 136 -7.19 -22.95 5.90
C THR A 136 -7.18 -22.34 4.49
N ILE A 137 -6.65 -21.13 4.38
CA ILE A 137 -6.37 -20.44 3.12
C ILE A 137 -4.87 -20.48 2.92
N GLN A 138 -4.44 -21.21 1.90
CA GLN A 138 -3.03 -21.39 1.60
C GLN A 138 -2.76 -21.09 0.14
N PHE A 139 -1.90 -20.11 -0.08
CA PHE A 139 -1.39 -19.72 -1.36
C PHE A 139 0.15 -19.61 -1.33
N ALA A 140 0.76 -19.73 -2.50
CA ALA A 140 2.21 -19.85 -2.64
C ALA A 140 2.94 -18.51 -2.45
N LEU A 141 2.34 -17.39 -2.85
CA LEU A 141 2.86 -16.04 -2.57
C LEU A 141 2.46 -15.54 -1.18
N GLN A 142 1.74 -16.36 -0.42
CA GLN A 142 1.25 -16.04 0.93
C GLN A 142 0.43 -14.75 1.02
N SER A 143 -0.08 -14.28 -0.12
CA SER A 143 -0.67 -12.94 -0.27
C SER A 143 -1.97 -12.77 0.51
N ALA A 144 -2.69 -13.87 0.75
CA ALA A 144 -3.96 -13.88 1.48
C ALA A 144 -4.00 -14.91 2.62
N ASN A 145 -2.87 -15.53 2.99
CA ASN A 145 -2.87 -16.65 3.96
C ASN A 145 -3.32 -16.22 5.36
N PHE A 146 -3.08 -14.96 5.73
CA PHE A 146 -3.53 -14.36 7.00
C PHE A 146 -5.06 -14.42 7.16
N LEU A 147 -5.83 -14.50 6.07
CA LEU A 147 -7.29 -14.64 6.12
C LEU A 147 -7.74 -15.93 6.80
N SER A 148 -6.88 -16.95 6.92
CA SER A 148 -7.18 -18.14 7.74
C SER A 148 -7.52 -17.79 9.19
N ASN A 149 -6.97 -16.67 9.68
CA ASN A 149 -7.15 -16.18 11.05
C ASN A 149 -8.04 -14.91 11.10
N ALA A 150 -8.88 -14.68 10.09
CA ALA A 150 -9.64 -13.43 9.96
C ALA A 150 -10.48 -13.10 11.21
N ASP A 151 -11.15 -14.09 11.82
CA ASP A 151 -11.94 -13.89 13.04
C ASP A 151 -11.10 -13.41 14.23
N GLN A 152 -9.91 -14.00 14.43
CA GLN A 152 -8.99 -13.61 15.50
C GLN A 152 -8.41 -12.23 15.24
N ILE A 153 -8.01 -11.95 13.99
CA ILE A 153 -7.50 -10.65 13.58
C ILE A 153 -8.54 -9.56 13.88
N LEU A 154 -9.79 -9.73 13.47
CA LEU A 154 -10.85 -8.71 13.69
C LEU A 154 -11.15 -8.43 15.16
N LYS A 155 -10.89 -9.39 16.05
CA LYS A 155 -11.06 -9.23 17.51
C LYS A 155 -9.95 -8.40 18.16
N GLN A 156 -8.80 -8.25 17.50
CA GLN A 156 -7.69 -7.46 18.02
C GLN A 156 -8.09 -5.99 18.18
N LYS A 157 -7.43 -5.33 19.15
CA LYS A 157 -7.56 -3.91 19.44
C LYS A 157 -6.19 -3.25 19.50
N PHE A 158 -6.17 -1.96 19.26
CA PHE A 158 -4.96 -1.15 19.37
C PHE A 158 -4.47 -1.11 20.83
N ALA A 159 -3.27 -1.64 21.06
CA ALA A 159 -2.69 -1.77 22.40
C ALA A 159 -1.27 -1.17 22.51
N ILE A 160 -0.78 -0.52 21.45
CA ILE A 160 0.57 0.06 21.44
C ILE A 160 0.63 1.33 22.30
N ASN A 161 1.68 1.43 23.12
CA ASN A 161 1.89 2.51 24.09
C ASN A 161 3.17 3.32 23.85
N CYS A 162 3.94 3.03 22.79
CA CYS A 162 5.13 3.78 22.43
C CYS A 162 5.31 3.85 20.91
N LEU A 163 5.94 4.93 20.46
CA LEU A 163 6.12 5.21 19.05
C LEU A 163 7.01 4.16 18.36
N VAL A 164 8.05 3.67 19.02
CA VAL A 164 8.99 2.67 18.47
C VAL A 164 8.26 1.39 18.06
N ASN A 165 7.36 0.90 18.91
CA ASN A 165 6.55 -0.27 18.58
C ASN A 165 5.50 0.07 17.51
N PHE A 166 5.00 1.30 17.47
CA PHE A 166 4.02 1.70 16.47
C PHE A 166 4.59 1.64 15.04
N ILE A 167 5.84 2.07 14.88
CA ILE A 167 6.55 2.09 13.59
C ILE A 167 7.31 0.78 13.30
N ASP A 168 7.24 -0.21 14.18
CA ASP A 168 7.84 -1.52 13.94
C ASP A 168 7.13 -2.24 12.78
N ILE A 169 7.92 -2.80 11.86
CA ILE A 169 7.38 -3.39 10.63
C ILE A 169 6.40 -4.54 10.89
N GLN A 170 6.61 -5.34 11.94
CA GLN A 170 5.70 -6.45 12.25
C GLN A 170 4.34 -5.91 12.69
N ASN A 171 4.33 -4.89 13.55
CA ASN A 171 3.08 -4.23 13.97
C ASN A 171 2.38 -3.53 12.80
N ILE A 172 3.14 -2.88 11.91
CA ILE A 172 2.58 -2.26 10.70
C ILE A 172 1.89 -3.33 9.82
N ILE A 173 2.52 -4.48 9.59
CA ILE A 173 1.92 -5.59 8.85
C ILE A 173 0.61 -6.03 9.51
N GLU A 174 0.55 -6.13 10.84
CA GLU A 174 -0.69 -6.47 11.57
C GLU A 174 -1.79 -5.41 11.41
N TYR A 175 -1.47 -4.11 11.42
CA TYR A 175 -2.47 -3.07 11.13
C TYR A 175 -3.10 -3.25 9.76
N TYR A 176 -2.28 -3.58 8.76
CA TYR A 176 -2.74 -3.83 7.40
C TYR A 176 -3.55 -5.12 7.29
N ARG A 177 -3.16 -6.20 7.98
CA ARG A 177 -3.95 -7.44 8.07
C ARG A 177 -5.32 -7.17 8.67
N TRP A 178 -5.38 -6.44 9.79
CA TRP A 178 -6.62 -6.03 10.42
C TRP A 178 -7.49 -5.20 9.47
N LEU A 179 -6.89 -4.19 8.84
CA LEU A 179 -7.61 -3.28 7.94
C LEU A 179 -8.14 -4.00 6.70
N THR A 180 -7.36 -4.92 6.10
CA THR A 180 -7.83 -5.74 4.98
C THR A 180 -8.99 -6.63 5.41
N CYS A 181 -8.90 -7.32 6.55
CA CYS A 181 -10.01 -8.14 7.07
C CYS A 181 -11.27 -7.29 7.31
N TYR A 182 -11.11 -6.10 7.90
CA TYR A 182 -12.24 -5.21 8.20
C TYR A 182 -12.91 -4.67 6.93
N LEU A 183 -12.12 -4.20 5.96
CA LEU A 183 -12.64 -3.73 4.67
C LEU A 183 -13.27 -4.88 3.86
N LEU A 184 -12.71 -6.09 3.95
CA LEU A 184 -13.26 -7.26 3.28
C LEU A 184 -14.64 -7.62 3.86
N LYS A 185 -14.75 -7.65 5.20
CA LYS A 185 -16.04 -7.80 5.90
C LYS A 185 -17.04 -6.74 5.45
N LEU A 186 -16.66 -5.46 5.55
CA LEU A 186 -17.54 -4.34 5.23
C LEU A 186 -18.04 -4.40 3.78
N THR A 187 -17.15 -4.76 2.84
CA THR A 187 -17.50 -4.92 1.42
C THR A 187 -18.44 -6.11 1.21
N TYR A 188 -18.17 -7.24 1.86
CA TYR A 188 -18.99 -8.44 1.75
C TYR A 188 -20.39 -8.23 2.33
N ASP A 189 -20.50 -7.71 3.56
CA ASP A 189 -21.78 -7.44 4.22
C ASP A 189 -22.63 -6.47 3.39
N ARG A 190 -21.99 -5.48 2.76
CA ARG A 190 -22.68 -4.56 1.83
C ARG A 190 -23.17 -5.26 0.57
N GLN A 191 -22.40 -6.20 0.02
CA GLN A 191 -22.85 -6.98 -1.14
C GLN A 191 -24.06 -7.85 -0.79
N GLU A 192 -24.05 -8.51 0.37
CA GLU A 192 -25.17 -9.34 0.80
C GLU A 192 -26.43 -8.49 1.02
N SER A 193 -26.32 -7.35 1.70
CA SER A 193 -27.45 -6.42 1.89
C SER A 193 -28.03 -5.90 0.57
N LEU A 194 -27.20 -5.68 -0.46
CA LEU A 194 -27.67 -5.27 -1.78
C LEU A 194 -28.36 -6.40 -2.54
N ARG A 195 -27.95 -7.66 -2.36
CA ARG A 195 -28.58 -8.84 -2.99
C ARG A 195 -30.00 -9.08 -2.49
N GLU A 196 -30.32 -8.61 -1.28
CA GLU A 196 -31.69 -8.66 -0.75
C GLU A 196 -32.63 -7.69 -1.48
N GLN A 197 -32.10 -6.62 -2.07
CA GLN A 197 -32.86 -5.53 -2.67
C GLN A 197 -32.83 -5.54 -4.21
N GLU A 198 -31.81 -6.16 -4.80
CA GLU A 198 -31.56 -6.13 -6.24
C GLU A 198 -31.26 -7.53 -6.76
N THR A 199 -31.98 -7.94 -7.80
CA THR A 199 -31.83 -9.27 -8.41
C THR A 199 -30.71 -9.31 -9.44
N SER A 200 -30.36 -8.15 -10.02
CA SER A 200 -29.26 -8.05 -10.98
C SER A 200 -27.91 -8.11 -10.28
N ILE A 201 -27.22 -9.25 -10.45
CA ILE A 201 -25.84 -9.46 -10.00
C ILE A 201 -24.91 -8.35 -10.53
N PHE A 202 -25.16 -7.83 -11.73
CA PHE A 202 -24.41 -6.72 -12.29
C PHE A 202 -24.56 -5.45 -11.46
N VAL A 203 -25.78 -5.09 -11.07
CA VAL A 203 -26.08 -3.86 -10.30
C VAL A 203 -25.58 -3.98 -8.86
N VAL A 204 -25.74 -5.15 -8.22
CA VAL A 204 -25.15 -5.43 -6.90
C VAL A 204 -23.64 -5.25 -6.93
N ASN A 205 -22.99 -5.84 -7.95
CA ASN A 205 -21.55 -5.74 -8.10
C ASN A 205 -21.12 -4.30 -8.38
N SER A 206 -21.74 -3.57 -9.31
CA SER A 206 -21.36 -2.20 -9.64
C SER A 206 -21.63 -1.22 -8.49
N SER A 207 -22.71 -1.41 -7.72
CA SER A 207 -23.07 -0.52 -6.60
C SER A 207 -22.17 -0.71 -5.38
N SER A 208 -21.76 -1.94 -5.08
CA SER A 208 -20.77 -2.21 -4.03
C SER A 208 -19.37 -1.71 -4.40
N GLN A 209 -19.08 -1.56 -5.70
CA GLN A 209 -17.78 -1.10 -6.20
C GLN A 209 -17.48 0.37 -5.92
N VAL A 210 -18.49 1.23 -5.82
CA VAL A 210 -18.30 2.69 -5.77
C VAL A 210 -17.54 3.13 -4.52
N TYR A 211 -17.68 2.44 -3.38
CA TYR A 211 -17.15 2.92 -2.11
C TYR A 211 -16.03 2.06 -1.52
N PHE A 212 -16.13 0.72 -1.55
CA PHE A 212 -15.24 -0.12 -0.75
C PHE A 212 -14.21 -0.93 -1.55
N SER A 213 -14.50 -1.28 -2.79
CA SER A 213 -13.61 -2.12 -3.61
C SER A 213 -12.23 -1.51 -3.83
N LYS A 214 -12.16 -0.19 -4.08
CA LYS A 214 -10.88 0.51 -4.25
C LYS A 214 -10.04 0.47 -2.99
N SER A 215 -10.62 0.81 -1.83
CA SER A 215 -9.91 0.80 -0.55
C SER A 215 -9.46 -0.61 -0.19
N LEU A 216 -10.33 -1.62 -0.33
CA LEU A 216 -10.01 -3.02 -0.03
C LEU A 216 -8.83 -3.54 -0.86
N ALA A 217 -8.91 -3.46 -2.19
CA ALA A 217 -7.84 -3.96 -3.05
C ALA A 217 -6.53 -3.17 -2.86
N THR A 218 -6.62 -1.87 -2.58
CA THR A 218 -5.44 -1.04 -2.32
C THR A 218 -4.76 -1.45 -1.01
N VAL A 219 -5.51 -1.55 0.09
CA VAL A 219 -4.95 -1.96 1.40
C VAL A 219 -4.40 -3.39 1.33
N TYR A 220 -5.12 -4.31 0.68
CA TYR A 220 -4.62 -5.66 0.42
C TYR A 220 -3.28 -5.64 -0.31
N PHE A 221 -3.15 -4.83 -1.36
CA PHE A 221 -1.88 -4.77 -2.08
C PHE A 221 -0.77 -4.14 -1.25
N LEU A 222 -1.06 -3.07 -0.49
CA LEU A 222 -0.09 -2.47 0.42
C LEU A 222 0.37 -3.45 1.51
N HIS A 223 -0.53 -4.30 2.03
CA HIS A 223 -0.18 -5.42 2.90
C HIS A 223 0.80 -6.38 2.22
N TYR A 224 0.50 -6.79 0.99
CA TYR A 224 1.38 -7.66 0.20
C TYR A 224 2.78 -7.05 -0.01
N VAL A 225 2.85 -5.74 -0.30
CA VAL A 225 4.12 -5.01 -0.41
C VAL A 225 4.89 -5.10 0.90
N LEU A 226 4.24 -4.80 2.03
CA LEU A 226 4.89 -4.81 3.35
C LEU A 226 5.46 -6.18 3.72
N GLN A 227 4.66 -7.24 3.53
CA GLN A 227 5.07 -8.61 3.84
C GLN A 227 6.23 -9.06 2.95
N THR A 228 6.07 -8.93 1.64
CA THR A 228 7.06 -9.42 0.66
C THR A 228 8.36 -8.63 0.75
N ALA A 229 8.29 -7.30 0.83
CA ALA A 229 9.49 -6.48 0.96
C ALA A 229 10.21 -6.72 2.30
N ASN A 230 9.48 -6.96 3.41
CA ASN A 230 10.11 -7.34 4.67
C ASN A 230 10.91 -8.65 4.55
N GLU A 231 10.38 -9.65 3.84
CA GLU A 231 11.08 -10.92 3.59
C GLU A 231 12.33 -10.70 2.73
N VAL A 232 12.23 -9.95 1.62
CA VAL A 232 13.37 -9.64 0.75
C VAL A 232 14.45 -8.85 1.49
N ILE A 233 14.07 -7.80 2.22
CA ILE A 233 14.99 -6.96 2.99
C ILE A 233 15.64 -7.78 4.12
N SER A 234 14.91 -8.72 4.72
CA SER A 234 15.44 -9.62 5.74
C SER A 234 16.59 -10.51 5.23
N ALA A 235 16.63 -10.80 3.92
CA ALA A 235 17.71 -11.56 3.28
C ALA A 235 18.94 -10.71 2.90
N VAL A 236 18.87 -9.38 3.01
CA VAL A 236 20.02 -8.49 2.74
C VAL A 236 21.11 -8.71 3.78
N THR A 237 22.33 -8.93 3.31
CA THR A 237 23.51 -9.22 4.15
C THR A 237 24.19 -7.96 4.68
N ASP A 238 24.17 -6.86 3.92
CA ASP A 238 24.70 -5.59 4.37
C ASP A 238 23.78 -4.95 5.42
N TYR A 239 24.29 -4.87 6.66
CA TYR A 239 23.51 -4.41 7.81
C TYR A 239 23.07 -2.93 7.67
N ALA A 240 23.95 -2.06 7.16
CA ALA A 240 23.66 -0.64 7.01
C ALA A 240 22.54 -0.41 5.99
N SER A 241 22.63 -1.03 4.81
CA SER A 241 21.57 -0.96 3.79
C SER A 241 20.27 -1.57 4.29
N LYS A 242 20.33 -2.71 5.00
CA LYS A 242 19.17 -3.36 5.59
C LYS A 242 18.42 -2.45 6.55
N GLU A 243 19.14 -1.76 7.43
CA GLU A 243 18.54 -0.83 8.39
C GLU A 243 17.81 0.32 7.69
N VAL A 244 18.43 0.93 6.67
CA VAL A 244 17.81 2.01 5.88
C VAL A 244 16.58 1.50 5.12
N LEU A 245 16.66 0.31 4.52
CA LEU A 245 15.55 -0.30 3.80
C LEU A 245 14.36 -0.61 4.73
N LEU A 246 14.61 -1.08 5.96
CA LEU A 246 13.55 -1.31 6.96
C LEU A 246 12.90 0.01 7.41
N LYS A 247 13.67 1.09 7.55
CA LYS A 247 13.13 2.43 7.83
C LYS A 247 12.26 2.94 6.67
N LEU A 248 12.73 2.78 5.42
CA LEU A 248 11.94 3.11 4.22
C LEU A 248 10.65 2.29 4.13
N LEU A 249 10.73 0.99 4.42
CA LEU A 249 9.57 0.10 4.44
C LEU A 249 8.54 0.51 5.51
N SER A 250 9.01 0.84 6.70
CA SER A 250 8.16 1.34 7.79
C SER A 250 7.51 2.66 7.41
N LEU A 251 8.24 3.58 6.78
CA LEU A 251 7.70 4.85 6.29
C LEU A 251 6.66 4.63 5.19
N PHE A 252 6.93 3.73 4.24
CA PHE A 252 5.97 3.34 3.21
C PHE A 252 4.65 2.86 3.83
N GLY A 253 4.73 2.03 4.87
CA GLY A 253 3.56 1.54 5.59
C GLY A 253 2.79 2.64 6.31
N VAL A 254 3.42 3.36 7.24
CA VAL A 254 2.75 4.37 8.06
C VAL A 254 2.17 5.51 7.21
N TRP A 255 2.91 5.97 6.21
CA TRP A 255 2.47 7.07 5.33
C TRP A 255 1.24 6.70 4.50
N ASN A 256 1.18 5.48 3.98
CA ASN A 256 -0.01 5.04 3.26
C ASN A 256 -1.18 4.74 4.21
N LEU A 257 -0.90 4.25 5.43
CA LEU A 257 -1.90 3.93 6.43
C LEU A 257 -2.71 5.15 6.88
N GLN A 258 -2.09 6.33 6.90
CA GLN A 258 -2.73 7.60 7.24
C GLN A 258 -4.01 7.86 6.43
N LYS A 259 -4.05 7.49 5.14
CA LYS A 259 -5.21 7.67 4.24
C LYS A 259 -6.43 6.81 4.62
N TYR A 260 -6.21 5.82 5.48
CA TYR A 260 -7.21 4.82 5.89
C TYR A 260 -7.48 4.83 7.39
N ALA A 261 -6.93 5.80 8.13
CA ALA A 261 -7.05 5.91 9.59
C ALA A 261 -8.51 5.83 10.06
N GLN A 262 -9.46 6.43 9.32
CA GLN A 262 -10.88 6.42 9.62
C GLN A 262 -11.47 5.02 9.83
N TYR A 263 -10.99 4.01 9.11
CA TYR A 263 -11.53 2.66 9.18
C TYR A 263 -11.17 1.95 10.48
N PHE A 264 -10.03 2.29 11.10
CA PHE A 264 -9.66 1.77 12.43
C PHE A 264 -10.61 2.26 13.51
N TYR A 265 -11.12 3.49 13.40
CA TYR A 265 -12.14 4.02 14.30
C TYR A 265 -13.52 3.42 14.00
N GLN A 266 -13.92 3.35 12.72
CA GLN A 266 -15.21 2.76 12.32
C GLN A 266 -15.35 1.29 12.72
N GLY A 267 -14.26 0.51 12.62
CA GLY A 267 -14.25 -0.90 13.04
C GLY A 267 -13.93 -1.10 14.52
N ASN A 268 -13.88 -0.03 15.31
CA ASN A 268 -13.56 -0.05 16.73
C ASN A 268 -12.21 -0.73 17.04
N TYR A 269 -11.24 -0.74 16.13
CA TYR A 269 -9.89 -1.22 16.43
C TYR A 269 -9.23 -0.34 17.50
N THR A 270 -9.41 0.97 17.34
CA THR A 270 -8.84 1.99 18.21
C THR A 270 -9.89 3.01 18.61
N SER A 271 -9.59 3.76 19.67
CA SER A 271 -10.40 4.88 20.16
C SER A 271 -9.47 5.94 20.75
N GLY A 272 -9.98 7.17 20.87
CA GLY A 272 -9.17 8.31 21.32
C GLY A 272 -8.11 8.74 20.30
N PRO A 273 -7.21 9.66 20.66
CA PRO A 273 -6.35 10.33 19.68
C PRO A 273 -5.02 9.61 19.41
N ASN A 274 -4.61 8.67 20.28
CA ASN A 274 -3.24 8.13 20.29
C ASN A 274 -2.84 7.48 18.96
N PHE A 275 -3.74 6.74 18.31
CA PHE A 275 -3.43 6.11 17.01
C PHE A 275 -3.13 7.15 15.94
N ALA A 276 -3.92 8.23 15.87
CA ALA A 276 -3.67 9.32 14.94
C ALA A 276 -2.37 10.07 15.26
N HIS A 277 -2.11 10.37 16.54
CA HIS A 277 -0.85 11.01 16.95
C HIS A 277 0.37 10.15 16.59
N TYR A 278 0.33 8.84 16.83
CA TYR A 278 1.44 7.95 16.45
C TYR A 278 1.65 7.83 14.93
N LEU A 279 0.58 7.90 14.13
CA LEU A 279 0.72 7.98 12.66
C LEU A 279 1.51 9.22 12.26
N GLU A 280 1.15 10.39 12.79
CA GLU A 280 1.79 11.67 12.48
C GLU A 280 3.24 11.70 12.98
N ASP A 281 3.46 11.39 14.25
CA ASP A 281 4.78 11.37 14.88
C ASP A 281 5.70 10.32 14.24
N GLY A 282 5.15 9.18 13.83
CA GLY A 282 5.89 8.12 13.14
C GLY A 282 6.41 8.56 11.79
N ILE A 283 5.57 9.22 10.99
CA ILE A 283 5.98 9.78 9.69
C ILE A 283 7.10 10.81 9.89
N LEU A 284 6.94 11.74 10.83
CA LEU A 284 7.94 12.78 11.11
C LEU A 284 9.27 12.19 11.58
N THR A 285 9.21 11.22 12.49
CA THR A 285 10.40 10.56 13.06
C THR A 285 11.17 9.79 11.99
N LEU A 286 10.46 9.00 11.18
CA LEU A 286 11.07 8.23 10.09
C LEU A 286 11.69 9.13 9.02
N CYS A 287 10.98 10.20 8.61
CA CYS A 287 11.51 11.14 7.63
C CYS A 287 12.79 11.83 8.09
N ARG A 288 12.86 12.25 9.37
CA ARG A 288 14.10 12.80 9.95
C ARG A 288 15.24 11.78 9.91
N SER A 289 14.98 10.58 10.40
CA SER A 289 15.99 9.51 10.49
C SER A 289 16.54 9.02 9.14
N LEU A 290 15.81 9.27 8.05
CA LEU A 290 16.19 8.91 6.68
C LEU A 290 16.87 10.06 5.93
N THR A 291 16.94 11.25 6.56
CA THR A 291 17.60 12.44 5.99
C THR A 291 19.00 12.66 6.57
N ASP A 292 19.26 12.13 7.79
CA ASP A 292 20.56 12.12 8.45
C ASP A 292 21.51 11.06 7.85
#